data_AF-A0A1W1Z6H1-F1
#
_entry.id   AF-A0A1W1Z6H1-F1
#
_cell.length_a   1.000
_cell.length_b   1.000
_cell.length_c   1.000
_cell.angle_alpha   90.00
_cell.angle_beta   90.00
_cell.angle_gamma   90.00
#
_symmetry.space_group_name_H-M   'P 1'
#
loop_
_entity.id
_entity.type
_entity.pdbx_description
1 polymer ?
#
loop_
_entity_poly.entity_id
_entity_poly.type
_entity_poly.pdbx_seq_one_letter_code
_entity_poly.pdbx_strand_id
1 'polypeptide(L)'
;MRRAISSSYYAVFHCLAFHCAETVIGENGRNARRAWRQTYRSVDHARAKQVCNTKDGKYRAILERFPSGIQSFAEHFRNLQVVRHAADYDPHFVTILSATKIWIDAAESAIADFEATDPSDRRAFVALVLFPLRD
;
A
#
# COMPACT_ATOMS: atom_id res chain seq x y z
N MET A 1 -0.98 -21.54 1.95
CA MET A 1 -1.23 -20.71 0.75
C MET A 1 -2.08 -19.48 1.06
N ARG A 2 -3.33 -19.59 1.56
CA ARG A 2 -4.15 -18.43 1.99
C ARG A 2 -3.40 -17.44 2.90
N ARG A 3 -2.77 -17.94 3.98
CA ARG A 3 -1.95 -17.12 4.89
C ARG A 3 -0.78 -16.42 4.18
N ALA A 4 -0.19 -17.03 3.16
CA ALA A 4 0.91 -16.41 2.42
C ALA A 4 0.40 -15.20 1.62
N ILE A 5 -0.73 -15.33 0.92
CA ILE A 5 -1.39 -14.21 0.22
C ILE A 5 -1.73 -13.08 1.20
N SER A 6 -2.30 -13.43 2.35
CA SER A 6 -2.62 -12.44 3.40
C SER A 6 -1.34 -11.72 3.88
N SER A 7 -0.27 -12.46 4.16
CA SER A 7 1.03 -11.88 4.53
C SER A 7 1.64 -11.01 3.45
N SER A 8 1.55 -11.39 2.17
CA SER A 8 2.02 -10.58 1.04
C SER A 8 1.32 -9.22 0.99
N TYR A 9 0.00 -9.20 1.18
CA TYR A 9 -0.73 -7.93 1.32
C TYR A 9 -0.25 -7.12 2.52
N TYR A 10 -0.10 -7.74 3.69
CA TYR A 10 0.34 -7.04 4.89
C TYR A 10 1.77 -6.49 4.78
N ALA A 11 2.66 -7.12 4.00
CA ALA A 11 3.98 -6.58 3.71
C ALA A 11 3.88 -5.24 2.97
N VAL A 12 3.12 -5.19 1.86
CA VAL A 12 2.92 -3.95 1.08
C VAL A 12 2.19 -2.89 1.90
N PHE A 13 1.20 -3.29 2.71
CA PHE A 13 0.51 -2.38 3.61
C PHE A 13 1.44 -1.77 4.66
N HIS A 14 2.32 -2.58 5.26
CA HIS A 14 3.27 -2.09 6.25
C HIS A 14 4.37 -1.22 5.66
N CYS A 15 4.81 -1.48 4.42
CA CYS A 15 5.66 -0.55 3.66
C CYS A 15 4.98 0.83 3.54
N LEU A 16 3.72 0.87 3.08
CA LEU A 16 2.97 2.13 2.99
C LEU A 16 2.81 2.82 4.35
N ALA A 17 2.42 2.07 5.39
CA ALA A 17 2.21 2.59 6.73
C ALA A 17 3.50 3.14 7.36
N PHE A 18 4.63 2.46 7.14
CA PHE A 18 5.96 2.92 7.53
C PHE A 18 6.27 4.26 6.86
N HIS A 19 6.17 4.35 5.53
CA HIS A 19 6.43 5.60 4.81
C HIS A 19 5.48 6.73 5.19
N CYS A 20 4.22 6.42 5.56
CA CYS A 20 3.29 7.40 6.13
C CYS A 20 3.81 7.98 7.45
N ALA A 21 4.24 7.13 8.38
CA ALA A 21 4.73 7.56 9.68
C ALA A 21 6.09 8.27 9.59
N GLU A 22 7.02 7.73 8.80
CA GLU A 22 8.33 8.32 8.55
C GLU A 22 8.23 9.72 7.91
N THR A 23 7.38 9.86 6.90
CA THR A 23 7.23 11.14 6.18
C THR A 23 6.65 12.24 7.07
N VAL A 24 5.65 11.91 7.88
CA VAL A 24 4.89 12.92 8.66
C VAL A 24 5.57 13.25 9.98
N ILE A 25 6.16 12.25 10.64
CA ILE A 25 6.70 12.39 12.00
C ILE A 25 8.22 12.23 12.03
N GLY A 26 8.74 11.22 11.32
CA GLY A 26 10.12 10.73 11.48
C GLY A 26 10.40 10.16 12.87
N GLU A 27 11.63 9.70 13.11
CA GLU A 27 12.02 9.10 14.39
C GLU A 27 13.06 9.95 15.12
N ASN A 28 12.63 10.89 15.98
CA ASN A 28 13.53 11.51 16.98
C ASN A 28 12.77 11.95 18.26
N GLY A 29 13.10 11.34 19.40
CA GLY A 29 12.56 11.69 20.71
C GLY A 29 11.29 10.92 21.15
N ARG A 30 10.96 10.97 22.46
CA ARG A 30 9.85 10.19 23.05
C ARG A 30 8.47 10.52 22.46
N ASN A 31 8.18 11.80 22.24
CA ASN A 31 6.90 12.23 21.68
C ASN A 31 6.75 11.83 20.21
N ALA A 32 7.84 11.93 19.43
CA ALA A 32 7.87 11.45 18.05
C ALA A 32 7.53 9.96 17.98
N ARG A 33 8.10 9.09 18.85
CA ARG A 33 7.75 7.66 18.87
C ARG A 33 6.28 7.37 19.11
N ARG A 34 5.59 8.17 19.92
CA ARG A 34 4.13 8.01 20.13
C ARG A 34 3.36 8.44 18.88
N ALA A 35 3.66 9.62 18.33
CA ALA A 35 2.99 10.14 17.14
C ALA A 35 3.27 9.28 15.89
N TRP A 36 4.47 8.74 15.78
CA TRP A 36 4.88 7.80 14.73
C TRP A 36 4.01 6.55 14.76
N ARG A 37 3.91 5.87 15.92
CA ARG A 37 3.06 4.68 16.07
C ARG A 37 1.59 4.98 15.81
N GLN A 38 1.11 6.16 16.21
CA GLN A 38 -0.24 6.60 15.90
C GLN A 38 -0.45 6.74 14.39
N THR A 39 0.49 7.38 13.68
CA THR A 39 0.41 7.59 12.23
C THR A 39 0.50 6.26 11.47
N TYR A 40 1.42 5.38 11.85
CA TYR A 40 1.55 4.04 11.29
C TYR A 40 0.23 3.24 11.40
N ARG A 41 -0.43 3.31 12.56
CA ARG A 41 -1.67 2.59 12.82
C ARG A 41 -2.93 3.30 12.30
N SER A 42 -2.84 4.57 11.91
CA SER A 42 -4.00 5.33 11.41
C SER A 42 -4.25 5.15 9.92
N VAL A 43 -3.36 4.48 9.19
CA VAL A 43 -3.56 4.21 7.76
C VAL A 43 -4.78 3.31 7.58
N ASP A 44 -5.84 3.89 6.99
CA ASP A 44 -7.10 3.18 6.75
C ASP A 44 -7.00 2.28 5.51
N HIS A 45 -7.29 0.99 5.66
CA HIS A 45 -7.21 0.01 4.58
C HIS A 45 -8.17 0.29 3.42
N ALA A 46 -9.38 0.78 3.70
CA ALA A 46 -10.41 1.02 2.69
C ALA A 46 -10.06 2.27 1.86
N ARG A 47 -9.65 3.34 2.54
CA ARG A 47 -9.16 4.57 1.93
C ARG A 47 -7.89 4.33 1.12
N ALA A 48 -6.91 3.62 1.65
CA ALA A 48 -5.69 3.29 0.91
C ALA A 48 -6.01 2.50 -0.36
N LYS A 49 -6.92 1.51 -0.29
CA LYS A 49 -7.41 0.79 -1.48
C LYS A 49 -8.08 1.73 -2.48
N GLN A 50 -8.89 2.69 -2.01
CA GLN A 50 -9.58 3.65 -2.87
C GLN A 50 -8.59 4.56 -3.60
N VAL A 51 -7.60 5.12 -2.88
CA VAL A 51 -6.54 5.95 -3.45
C VAL A 51 -5.74 5.17 -4.50
N CYS A 52 -5.46 3.90 -4.25
CA CYS A 52 -4.77 3.00 -5.17
C CYS A 52 -5.66 2.46 -6.30
N ASN A 53 -6.91 2.92 -6.43
CA ASN A 53 -7.83 2.39 -7.44
C ASN A 53 -7.59 3.03 -8.81
N THR A 54 -6.75 2.39 -9.64
CA THR A 54 -6.47 2.81 -11.03
C THR A 54 -7.70 2.80 -11.95
N LYS A 55 -8.82 2.20 -11.52
CA LYS A 55 -10.10 2.20 -12.25
C LYS A 55 -11.03 3.35 -11.85
N ASP A 56 -10.73 4.05 -10.76
CA ASP A 56 -11.47 5.25 -10.35
C ASP A 56 -11.00 6.44 -11.19
N GLY A 57 -11.90 7.08 -11.95
CA GLY A 57 -11.51 8.16 -12.86
C GLY A 57 -10.78 9.32 -12.17
N LYS A 58 -11.12 9.63 -10.90
CA LYS A 58 -10.47 10.69 -10.13
C LYS A 58 -9.05 10.28 -9.72
N TYR A 59 -8.92 9.11 -9.09
CA TYR A 59 -7.62 8.65 -8.61
C TYR A 59 -6.69 8.21 -9.74
N ARG A 60 -7.23 7.64 -10.83
CA ARG A 60 -6.46 7.30 -12.04
C ARG A 60 -5.72 8.51 -12.60
N ALA A 61 -6.43 9.62 -12.81
CA ALA A 61 -5.81 10.83 -13.36
C ALA A 61 -4.71 11.41 -12.45
N ILE A 62 -4.83 11.23 -11.13
CA ILE A 62 -3.80 11.64 -10.18
C ILE A 62 -2.61 10.68 -10.22
N LEU A 63 -2.87 9.36 -10.20
CA LEU A 63 -1.84 8.31 -10.22
C LEU A 63 -1.00 8.37 -11.50
N GLU A 64 -1.61 8.67 -12.66
CA GLU A 64 -0.91 8.82 -13.95
C GLU A 64 0.16 9.91 -13.95
N ARG A 65 0.13 10.84 -12.98
CA ARG A 65 1.13 11.91 -12.82
C ARG A 65 2.32 11.49 -11.96
N PHE A 66 2.22 10.38 -11.23
CA PHE A 66 3.33 9.84 -10.45
C PHE A 66 4.28 9.01 -11.33
N PRO A 67 5.54 8.79 -10.92
CA PRO A 67 6.43 7.84 -11.57
C PRO A 67 5.85 6.42 -11.65
N SER A 68 6.33 5.63 -12.61
CA SER A 68 5.86 4.26 -12.84
C SER A 68 5.95 3.38 -11.59
N GLY A 69 6.99 3.54 -10.75
CA GLY A 69 7.11 2.76 -9.51
C GLY A 69 5.96 2.96 -8.52
N ILE A 70 5.42 4.19 -8.41
CA ILE A 70 4.25 4.48 -7.57
C ILE A 70 2.96 4.00 -8.23
N GLN A 71 2.84 4.13 -9.56
CA GLN A 71 1.69 3.59 -10.30
C GLN A 71 1.59 2.07 -10.13
N SER A 72 2.70 1.36 -10.33
CA SER A 72 2.83 -0.08 -10.11
C SER A 72 2.53 -0.44 -8.66
N PHE A 73 3.06 0.30 -7.69
CA PHE A 73 2.76 0.07 -6.27
C PHE A 73 1.25 0.16 -5.99
N ALA A 74 0.58 1.20 -6.49
CA ALA A 74 -0.85 1.40 -6.30
C ALA A 74 -1.67 0.23 -6.89
N GLU A 75 -1.35 -0.19 -8.12
CA GLU A 75 -2.03 -1.31 -8.76
C GLU A 75 -1.85 -2.62 -7.95
N HIS A 76 -0.61 -2.94 -7.57
CA HIS A 76 -0.32 -4.14 -6.78
C HIS A 76 -0.97 -4.09 -5.40
N PHE A 77 -0.92 -2.95 -4.71
CA PHE A 77 -1.59 -2.75 -3.41
C PHE A 77 -3.08 -3.08 -3.51
N ARG A 78 -3.76 -2.52 -4.52
CA ARG A 78 -5.20 -2.76 -4.74
C ARG A 78 -5.49 -4.23 -5.02
N ASN A 79 -4.72 -4.85 -5.91
CA ASN A 79 -4.93 -6.23 -6.32
C ASN A 79 -4.64 -7.22 -5.17
N LEU A 80 -3.57 -7.00 -4.42
CA LEU A 80 -3.24 -7.75 -3.20
C LEU A 80 -4.33 -7.62 -2.15
N GLN A 81 -4.89 -6.42 -1.95
CA GLN A 81 -5.98 -6.19 -1.01
C GLN A 81 -7.25 -6.97 -1.38
N VAL A 82 -7.57 -7.04 -2.68
CA VAL A 82 -8.71 -7.81 -3.20
C VAL A 82 -8.50 -9.31 -3.00
N VAL A 83 -7.35 -9.86 -3.41
CA VAL A 83 -7.10 -11.30 -3.26
C VAL A 83 -6.92 -11.71 -1.80
N ARG A 84 -6.37 -10.85 -0.94
CA ARG A 84 -6.32 -11.06 0.51
C ARG A 84 -7.71 -11.15 1.10
N HIS A 85 -8.65 -10.29 0.68
CA HIS A 85 -10.03 -10.35 1.13
C HIS A 85 -10.69 -11.68 0.76
N ALA A 86 -10.48 -12.16 -0.48
CA ALA A 86 -10.98 -13.47 -0.88
C ALA A 86 -10.31 -14.61 -0.08
N ALA A 87 -8.98 -14.57 0.08
CA ALA A 87 -8.24 -15.60 0.80
C ALA A 87 -8.65 -15.73 2.28
N ASP A 88 -8.94 -14.62 2.94
CA ASP A 88 -9.28 -14.58 4.36
C ASP A 88 -10.77 -14.85 4.63
N TYR A 89 -11.67 -14.37 3.77
CA TYR A 89 -13.10 -14.33 4.07
C TYR A 89 -13.98 -15.21 3.19
N ASP A 90 -13.53 -15.61 1.99
CA ASP A 90 -14.30 -16.53 1.15
C ASP A 90 -14.01 -17.98 1.57
N PRO A 91 -15.00 -18.72 2.13
CA PRO A 91 -14.82 -20.11 2.52
C PRO A 91 -14.47 -21.00 1.31
N HIS A 92 -14.89 -20.63 0.10
CA HIS A 92 -14.67 -21.41 -1.12
C HIS A 92 -13.40 -21.00 -1.88
N PHE A 93 -12.59 -20.07 -1.36
CA PHE A 93 -11.37 -19.63 -2.04
C PHE A 93 -10.35 -20.77 -2.18
N VAL A 94 -10.06 -21.16 -3.42
CA VAL A 94 -9.03 -22.15 -3.74
C VAL A 94 -7.87 -21.45 -4.44
N THR A 95 -6.65 -21.84 -4.09
CA THR A 95 -5.42 -21.36 -4.75
C THR A 95 -4.39 -22.49 -4.78
N ILE A 96 -3.40 -22.34 -5.64
CA ILE A 96 -2.28 -23.27 -5.82
C ILE A 96 -0.95 -22.57 -5.56
N LEU A 97 0.13 -23.36 -5.45
CA LEU A 97 1.45 -22.85 -5.09
C LEU A 97 1.95 -21.81 -6.10
N SER A 98 1.85 -22.07 -7.40
CA SER A 98 2.28 -21.15 -8.45
C SER A 98 1.52 -19.83 -8.40
N ALA A 99 0.19 -19.88 -8.28
CA ALA A 99 -0.64 -18.69 -8.12
C ALA A 99 -0.31 -17.90 -6.85
N THR A 100 -0.02 -18.59 -5.73
CA THR A 100 0.41 -17.94 -4.49
C THR A 100 1.77 -17.25 -4.64
N LYS A 101 2.73 -17.87 -5.35
CA LYS A 101 4.05 -17.29 -5.61
C LYS A 101 3.96 -15.99 -6.42
N ILE A 102 3.09 -15.93 -7.43
CA ILE A 102 2.85 -14.71 -8.21
C ILE A 102 2.48 -13.53 -7.28
N TRP A 103 1.68 -13.75 -6.24
CA TRP A 103 1.32 -12.69 -5.29
C TRP A 103 2.45 -12.31 -4.33
N ILE A 104 3.34 -13.24 -4.01
CA ILE A 104 4.54 -12.95 -3.22
C ILE A 104 5.50 -12.09 -4.06
N ASP A 105 5.81 -12.54 -5.27
CA ASP A 105 6.71 -11.84 -6.20
C ASP A 105 6.17 -10.44 -6.53
N ALA A 106 4.85 -10.31 -6.71
CA ALA A 106 4.17 -9.03 -6.90
C ALA A 106 4.32 -8.08 -5.71
N ALA A 107 4.24 -8.60 -4.47
CA ALA A 107 4.43 -7.79 -3.27
C ALA A 107 5.88 -7.31 -3.15
N GLU A 108 6.85 -8.18 -3.43
CA GLU A 108 8.27 -7.85 -3.40
C GLU A 108 8.63 -6.79 -4.45
N SER A 109 8.19 -6.98 -5.71
CA SER A 109 8.39 -6.00 -6.78
C SER A 109 7.75 -4.66 -6.43
N ALA A 110 6.51 -4.66 -5.93
CA ALA A 110 5.83 -3.42 -5.57
C ALA A 110 6.62 -2.63 -4.51
N ILE A 111 7.08 -3.29 -3.45
CA ILE A 111 7.88 -2.64 -2.40
C ILE A 111 9.18 -2.08 -2.98
N ALA A 112 9.92 -2.89 -3.75
CA ALA A 112 11.19 -2.47 -4.34
C ALA A 112 11.03 -1.28 -5.30
N ASP A 113 10.04 -1.33 -6.18
CA ASP A 113 9.76 -0.25 -7.14
C ASP A 113 9.35 1.05 -6.44
N PHE A 114 8.57 0.95 -5.36
CA PHE A 114 8.17 2.10 -4.56
C PHE A 114 9.36 2.72 -3.82
N GLU A 115 10.20 1.90 -3.19
CA GLU A 115 11.41 2.35 -2.47
C GLU A 115 12.51 2.86 -3.42
N ALA A 116 12.47 2.51 -4.69
CA ALA A 116 13.35 3.06 -5.72
C ALA A 116 12.92 4.44 -6.25
N THR A 117 11.66 4.86 -6.04
CA THR A 117 11.18 6.18 -6.50
C THR A 117 11.82 7.36 -5.76
N ASP A 118 11.72 8.57 -6.30
CA ASP A 118 12.28 9.74 -5.64
C ASP A 118 11.58 9.98 -4.28
N PRO A 119 12.31 10.35 -3.21
CA PRO A 119 11.71 10.65 -1.92
C PRO A 119 10.60 11.73 -1.98
N SER A 120 10.70 12.71 -2.87
CA SER A 120 9.67 13.75 -3.04
C SER A 120 8.36 13.18 -3.58
N ASP A 121 8.41 12.28 -4.57
CA ASP A 121 7.24 11.60 -5.12
C ASP A 121 6.59 10.68 -4.08
N ARG A 122 7.38 9.92 -3.31
CA ARG A 122 6.84 9.12 -2.20
C ARG A 122 6.09 9.95 -1.17
N ARG A 123 6.62 11.12 -0.81
CA ARG A 123 5.96 12.03 0.15
C ARG A 123 4.64 12.56 -0.40
N ALA A 124 4.59 12.91 -1.68
CA ALA A 124 3.35 13.33 -2.33
C ALA A 124 2.31 12.21 -2.37
N PHE A 125 2.73 10.96 -2.65
CA PHE A 125 1.84 9.81 -2.61
C PHE A 125 1.33 9.50 -1.19
N VAL A 126 2.20 9.57 -0.18
CA VAL A 126 1.81 9.45 1.23
C VAL A 126 0.77 10.51 1.61
N ALA A 127 0.93 11.76 1.17
CA ALA A 127 -0.03 12.81 1.43
C ALA A 127 -1.41 12.49 0.82
N LEU A 128 -1.44 11.99 -0.42
CA LEU A 128 -2.67 11.53 -1.08
C LEU A 128 -3.37 10.41 -0.29
N VAL A 129 -2.59 9.47 0.25
CA VAL A 129 -3.10 8.36 1.08
C VAL A 129 -3.67 8.87 2.40
N LEU A 130 -2.97 9.75 3.10
CA LEU A 130 -3.37 10.19 4.46
C LEU A 130 -4.47 11.25 4.47
N PHE A 131 -4.43 12.20 3.54
CA PHE A 131 -5.24 13.41 3.62
C PHE A 131 -6.30 13.44 2.51
N PRO A 132 -7.58 13.70 2.83
CA PRO A 132 -8.61 13.88 1.81
C PRO A 132 -8.20 14.96 0.81
N LEU A 133 -8.50 14.71 -0.47
CA LEU A 133 -8.42 15.73 -1.51
C LEU A 133 -9.32 16.92 -1.11
N ARG A 134 -8.84 18.13 -1.32
CA ARG A 134 -9.53 19.38 -0.92
C ARG A 134 -9.85 20.30 -2.09
N ASP A 135 -9.57 19.82 -3.27
CA ASP A 135 -9.63 20.41 -4.59
C ASP A 135 -10.72 19.75 -5.44
#